data_AF-A0A2S8D788-F1
#
_entry.id   AF-A0A2S8D788-F1
#
_cell.length_a   1.000
_cell.length_b   1.000
_cell.length_c   1.000
_cell.angle_alpha   90.00
_cell.angle_beta   90.00
_cell.angle_gamma   90.00
#
_symmetry.space_group_name_H-M   'P 1'
#
loop_
_entity.id
_entity.type
_entity.pdbx_description
1 polymer ?
#
loop_
_entity_poly.entity_id
_entity_poly.type
_entity_poly.pdbx_seq_one_letter_code
_entity_poly.pdbx_strand_id
1 'polypeptide(L)'
;MSHADMNNCCGFNEAAAAFSWNSPKKAINPYLDPAEVAPVSALSNLITLYAADNEQEQLRREALSDQVWERYFFYESRDPVQHEMEQDKLISRAKLAHEQQRFNPDMVILADVNAQPSHISKPLMQRIEYFSSLGRPKAYSRYLRETIKPCLERLEHVRDSQLSASFRFMASHVGLDGLLILPEMSQDQVKRLSTLVAAHMSMCLDAACGDLYATDDVKPEEIRKTWEKVAAETLRLDVIPPAFEQLRRKRNRRKPVPYELIPGSLARMLCADWWYRKLWKMRCEWR
;
A
#
# COMPACT_ATOMS: atom_id res chain seq x y z
N MET A 1 -69.03 13.92 49.48
CA MET A 1 -69.46 13.88 50.89
C MET A 1 -69.15 15.23 51.50
N SER A 2 -70.21 16.00 51.66
CA SER A 2 -70.31 17.31 52.31
C SER A 2 -70.58 17.15 53.81
N HIS A 3 -70.17 18.15 54.59
CA HIS A 3 -70.84 18.79 55.74
C HIS A 3 -69.91 19.10 56.92
N ALA A 4 -69.68 20.40 57.13
CA ALA A 4 -69.97 21.15 58.36
C ALA A 4 -69.49 22.60 58.09
N ASP A 5 -70.37 23.59 57.92
CA ASP A 5 -71.17 24.28 58.95
C ASP A 5 -70.24 25.00 59.97
N MET A 6 -70.36 26.29 60.32
CA MET A 6 -71.46 27.26 60.24
C MET A 6 -70.93 28.65 60.67
N ASN A 7 -71.54 29.73 60.13
CA ASN A 7 -71.75 31.09 60.67
C ASN A 7 -70.66 31.79 61.52
N ASN A 8 -70.04 32.88 61.07
CA ASN A 8 -70.56 34.26 60.89
C ASN A 8 -70.84 35.02 62.20
N CYS A 9 -70.07 36.10 62.46
CA CYS A 9 -70.49 37.28 63.22
C CYS A 9 -69.49 38.45 63.05
N CYS A 10 -69.94 39.46 62.29
CA CYS A 10 -69.82 40.93 62.45
C CYS A 10 -68.67 41.51 63.29
N GLY A 11 -67.93 42.53 62.88
CA GLY A 11 -67.95 43.45 61.73
C GLY A 11 -66.93 44.56 62.01
N PHE A 12 -66.57 45.39 61.03
CA PHE A 12 -66.40 46.85 61.16
C PHE A 12 -65.69 47.46 59.94
N ASN A 13 -66.41 48.37 59.28
CA ASN A 13 -65.98 49.55 58.52
C ASN A 13 -65.34 49.38 57.14
N GLU A 14 -66.21 49.50 56.13
CA GLU A 14 -65.94 50.13 54.83
C GLU A 14 -65.32 51.53 55.02
N ALA A 15 -64.01 51.61 54.84
CA ALA A 15 -63.32 52.82 54.38
C ALA A 15 -62.04 52.36 53.68
N ALA A 16 -62.20 51.86 52.45
CA ALA A 16 -61.10 51.44 51.61
C ALA A 16 -60.10 52.60 51.42
N ALA A 17 -58.93 52.46 52.04
CA ALA A 17 -57.78 53.32 51.82
C ALA A 17 -57.45 53.39 50.32
N ALA A 18 -57.55 54.59 49.76
CA ALA A 18 -57.31 54.88 48.35
C ALA A 18 -55.81 54.84 48.05
N PHE A 19 -55.27 53.65 47.77
CA PHE A 19 -53.92 53.50 47.20
C PHE A 19 -53.93 53.90 45.71
N SER A 20 -52.84 54.50 45.21
CA SER A 20 -52.70 54.95 43.81
C SER A 20 -52.88 53.84 42.77
N TRP A 21 -52.76 52.58 43.20
CA TRP A 21 -53.03 51.39 42.39
C TRP A 21 -54.53 51.05 42.27
N ASN A 22 -55.39 51.54 43.17
CA ASN A 22 -56.84 51.34 43.15
C ASN A 22 -57.58 52.36 42.26
N SER A 23 -56.87 53.35 41.69
CA SER A 23 -57.42 54.29 40.71
C SER A 23 -57.65 53.56 39.38
N PRO A 24 -58.79 53.75 38.69
CA PRO A 24 -59.07 53.09 37.41
C PRO A 24 -57.96 53.47 36.41
N LYS A 25 -57.14 52.49 36.03
CA LYS A 25 -56.05 52.69 35.07
C LYS A 25 -56.65 53.01 33.71
N LYS A 26 -56.23 54.12 33.10
CA LYS A 26 -56.59 54.46 31.72
C LYS A 26 -56.13 53.32 30.82
N ALA A 27 -57.05 52.75 30.03
CA ALA A 27 -56.72 51.69 29.07
C ALA A 27 -55.73 52.25 28.04
N ILE A 28 -54.48 51.81 28.13
CA ILE A 28 -53.41 52.23 27.21
C ILE A 28 -53.65 51.49 25.90
N ASN A 29 -53.97 52.23 24.83
CA ASN A 29 -54.14 51.65 23.51
C ASN A 29 -52.80 51.78 22.73
N PRO A 30 -52.07 50.68 22.47
CA PRO A 30 -50.73 50.72 21.86
C PRO A 30 -50.67 51.36 20.47
N TYR A 31 -51.82 51.51 19.79
CA TYR A 31 -51.91 52.07 18.45
C TYR A 31 -52.23 53.56 18.40
N LEU A 32 -52.73 54.14 19.51
CA LEU A 32 -53.20 55.54 19.54
C LEU A 32 -52.46 56.41 20.56
N ASP A 33 -51.85 55.81 21.59
CA ASP A 33 -51.04 56.52 22.58
C ASP A 33 -49.60 55.99 22.52
N PRO A 34 -48.65 56.65 21.83
CA PRO A 34 -47.25 56.24 21.88
C PRO A 34 -46.73 56.39 23.32
N ALA A 35 -46.07 55.35 23.83
CA ALA A 35 -45.56 55.33 25.19
C ALA A 35 -44.64 56.53 25.45
N GLU A 36 -44.97 57.34 26.46
CA GLU A 36 -44.10 58.42 26.92
C GLU A 36 -42.72 57.84 27.26
N VAL A 37 -41.70 58.25 26.50
CA VAL A 37 -40.34 57.75 26.68
C VAL A 37 -39.82 58.27 28.01
N ALA A 38 -39.75 57.37 29.00
CA ALA A 38 -39.15 57.65 30.29
C ALA A 38 -37.72 58.17 30.09
N PRO A 39 -37.27 59.19 30.86
CA PRO A 39 -35.92 59.72 30.74
C PRO A 39 -34.91 58.58 30.95
N VAL A 40 -33.88 58.55 30.10
CA VAL A 40 -32.94 57.44 30.02
C VAL A 40 -32.33 57.17 31.40
N SER A 41 -32.78 56.09 32.03
CA SER A 41 -32.23 55.65 33.32
C SER A 41 -30.74 55.36 33.16
N ALA A 42 -29.94 55.68 34.18
CA ALA A 42 -28.51 55.35 34.19
C ALA A 42 -28.25 53.85 33.91
N LEU A 43 -29.19 52.99 34.29
CA LEU A 43 -29.16 51.56 33.97
C LEU A 43 -29.36 51.26 32.48
N SER A 44 -30.21 52.01 31.78
CA SER A 44 -30.44 51.84 30.34
C SER A 44 -29.16 52.15 29.55
N ASN A 45 -28.46 53.24 29.92
CA ASN A 45 -27.15 53.57 29.33
C ASN A 45 -26.09 52.50 29.61
N LEU A 46 -26.12 51.88 30.80
CA LEU A 46 -25.20 50.80 31.12
C LEU A 46 -25.53 49.55 30.29
N ILE A 47 -26.81 49.20 30.14
CA ILE A 47 -27.24 48.07 29.28
C ILE A 47 -26.82 48.29 27.83
N THR A 48 -26.96 49.50 27.29
CA THR A 48 -26.54 49.79 25.91
C THR A 48 -25.02 49.71 25.74
N LEU A 49 -24.24 50.18 26.71
CA LEU A 49 -22.77 50.04 26.68
C LEU A 49 -22.33 48.58 26.77
N TYR A 50 -22.95 47.77 27.64
CA TYR A 50 -22.66 46.33 27.71
C TYR A 50 -23.05 45.58 26.44
N ALA A 51 -24.16 45.96 25.80
CA ALA A 51 -24.56 45.41 24.52
C ALA A 51 -23.52 45.72 23.43
N ALA A 52 -23.07 46.99 23.36
CA ALA A 52 -22.04 47.41 22.41
C ALA A 52 -20.69 46.71 22.65
N ASP A 53 -20.29 46.49 23.91
CA ASP A 53 -19.04 45.80 24.23
C ASP A 53 -19.10 44.30 23.88
N ASN A 54 -20.25 43.66 24.12
CA ASN A 54 -20.50 42.29 23.69
C ASN A 54 -20.44 42.14 22.16
N GLU A 55 -21.00 43.10 21.42
CA GLU A 55 -20.91 43.13 19.95
C GLU A 55 -19.44 43.25 19.49
N GLN A 56 -18.64 44.11 20.14
CA GLN A 56 -17.21 44.23 19.83
C GLN A 56 -16.44 42.94 20.16
N GLU A 57 -16.74 42.28 21.27
CA GLU A 57 -16.14 40.98 21.59
C GLU A 57 -16.52 39.89 20.59
N GLN A 58 -17.78 39.87 20.12
CA GLN A 58 -18.22 38.96 19.07
C GLN A 58 -17.42 39.18 17.79
N LEU A 59 -17.29 40.42 17.33
CA LEU A 59 -16.49 40.76 16.15
C LEU A 59 -15.02 40.35 16.30
N ARG A 60 -14.42 40.52 17.49
CA ARG A 60 -13.04 40.06 17.75
C ARG A 60 -12.92 38.54 17.69
N ARG A 61 -13.91 37.80 18.21
CA ARG A 61 -13.93 36.32 18.15
C ARG A 61 -14.10 35.82 16.73
N GLU A 62 -14.96 36.46 15.95
CA GLU A 62 -15.15 36.17 14.52
C GLU A 62 -13.86 36.43 13.74
N ALA A 63 -13.21 37.59 13.92
CA ALA A 63 -11.94 37.88 13.26
C ALA A 63 -10.81 36.89 13.61
N LEU A 64 -10.74 36.43 14.87
CA LEU A 64 -9.80 35.39 15.27
C LEU A 64 -10.16 34.03 14.68
N SER A 65 -11.45 33.71 14.58
CA SER A 65 -11.95 32.51 13.91
C SER A 65 -11.56 32.52 12.43
N ASP A 66 -11.74 33.64 11.74
CA ASP A 66 -11.39 33.79 10.33
C ASP A 66 -9.88 33.65 10.09
N GLN A 67 -9.04 34.26 10.94
CA GLN A 67 -7.58 34.08 10.85
C GLN A 67 -7.14 32.63 11.06
N VAL A 68 -7.79 31.92 11.99
CA VAL A 68 -7.57 30.48 12.21
C VAL A 68 -8.05 29.68 10.99
N TRP A 69 -9.20 30.06 10.43
CA TRP A 69 -9.77 29.43 9.24
C TRP A 69 -8.83 29.54 8.04
N GLU A 70 -8.32 30.73 7.77
CA GLU A 70 -7.33 30.98 6.71
C GLU A 70 -6.04 30.19 6.95
N ARG A 71 -5.52 30.20 8.18
CA ARG A 71 -4.25 29.54 8.51
C ARG A 71 -4.29 28.02 8.47
N TYR A 72 -5.43 27.38 8.73
CA TYR A 72 -5.50 25.92 8.80
C TYR A 72 -6.22 25.29 7.60
N PHE A 73 -7.19 25.99 7.01
CA PHE A 73 -8.04 25.45 5.94
C PHE A 73 -7.78 26.09 4.57
N PHE A 74 -7.31 27.34 4.50
CA PHE A 74 -7.12 28.06 3.24
C PHE A 74 -5.64 28.13 2.83
N TYR A 75 -5.09 27.01 2.38
CA TYR A 75 -3.89 27.00 1.54
C TYR A 75 -4.25 26.37 0.20
N GLU A 76 -3.88 27.03 -0.89
CA GLU A 76 -4.08 26.60 -2.29
C GLU A 76 -3.57 25.16 -2.54
N SER A 77 -2.66 24.67 -1.69
CA SER A 77 -2.12 23.30 -1.72
C SER A 77 -2.90 22.24 -0.93
N ARG A 78 -3.95 22.62 -0.17
CA ARG A 78 -4.75 21.71 0.67
C ARG A 78 -6.23 21.65 0.30
N ASP A 79 -6.66 22.40 -0.71
CA ASP A 79 -8.01 22.25 -1.26
C ASP A 79 -8.11 20.87 -1.94
N PRO A 80 -8.91 19.93 -1.40
CA PRO A 80 -9.04 18.59 -1.97
C PRO A 80 -9.50 18.63 -3.43
N VAL A 81 -10.31 19.63 -3.81
CA VAL A 81 -10.83 19.76 -5.18
C VAL A 81 -9.71 20.17 -6.14
N GLN A 82 -8.84 21.10 -5.76
CA GLN A 82 -7.72 21.52 -6.61
C GLN A 82 -6.70 20.40 -6.77
N HIS A 83 -6.40 19.67 -5.70
CA HIS A 83 -5.51 18.51 -5.76
C HIS A 83 -6.08 17.43 -6.70
N GLU A 84 -7.38 17.13 -6.61
CA GLU A 84 -8.07 16.23 -7.54
C GLU A 84 -7.98 16.74 -8.99
N MET A 85 -8.21 18.04 -9.22
CA MET A 85 -8.07 18.64 -10.55
C MET A 85 -6.64 18.57 -11.10
N GLU A 86 -5.62 18.77 -10.27
CA GLU A 86 -4.22 18.64 -10.67
C GLU A 86 -3.85 17.19 -10.97
N GLN A 87 -4.30 16.26 -10.14
CA GLN A 87 -4.14 14.83 -10.35
C GLN A 87 -4.85 14.39 -11.64
N ASP A 88 -6.06 14.89 -11.91
CA ASP A 88 -6.80 14.63 -13.14
C ASP A 88 -6.12 15.24 -14.37
N LYS A 89 -5.51 16.43 -14.26
CA LYS A 89 -4.67 17.01 -15.32
C LYS A 89 -3.44 16.12 -15.61
N LEU A 90 -2.82 15.54 -14.58
CA LEU A 90 -1.69 14.62 -14.75
C LEU A 90 -2.13 13.30 -15.37
N ILE A 91 -3.23 12.72 -14.89
CA ILE A 91 -3.81 11.48 -15.40
C ILE A 91 -4.27 11.66 -16.85
N SER A 92 -4.94 12.76 -17.18
CA SER A 92 -5.38 13.04 -18.55
C SER A 92 -4.20 13.22 -19.51
N ARG A 93 -3.12 13.89 -19.09
CA ARG A 93 -1.87 13.97 -19.88
C ARG A 93 -1.24 12.58 -20.09
N ALA A 94 -1.19 11.75 -19.05
CA ALA A 94 -0.67 10.38 -19.16
C ALA A 94 -1.54 9.51 -20.07
N LYS A 95 -2.88 9.62 -19.98
CA LYS A 95 -3.84 8.95 -20.87
C LYS A 95 -3.67 9.40 -22.32
N LEU A 96 -3.57 10.70 -22.58
CA LEU A 96 -3.31 11.24 -23.92
C LEU A 96 -1.98 10.77 -24.48
N ALA A 97 -0.91 10.74 -23.68
CA ALA A 97 0.38 10.19 -24.10
C ALA A 97 0.27 8.69 -24.44
N HIS A 98 -0.48 7.93 -23.64
CA HIS A 98 -0.74 6.52 -23.88
C HIS A 98 -1.63 6.29 -25.13
N GLU A 99 -2.62 7.14 -25.36
CA GLU A 99 -3.44 7.13 -26.57
C GLU A 99 -2.61 7.46 -27.82
N GLN A 100 -1.75 8.48 -27.76
CA GLN A 100 -0.81 8.82 -28.83
C GLN A 100 0.18 7.68 -29.12
N GLN A 101 0.63 6.97 -28.08
CA GLN A 101 1.41 5.74 -28.24
C GLN A 101 0.58 4.66 -28.95
N ARG A 102 -0.70 4.47 -28.61
CA ARG A 102 -1.57 3.50 -29.32
C ARG A 102 -1.74 3.83 -30.81
N PHE A 103 -1.77 5.12 -31.17
CA PHE A 103 -1.81 5.53 -32.59
C PHE A 103 -0.49 5.26 -33.32
N ASN A 104 0.65 5.27 -32.62
CA ASN A 104 1.97 4.97 -33.16
C ASN A 104 2.53 3.67 -32.56
N PRO A 105 2.26 2.49 -33.15
CA PRO A 105 2.69 1.21 -32.59
C PRO A 105 4.22 1.09 -32.44
N ASP A 106 4.98 1.85 -33.24
CA ASP A 106 6.43 1.92 -33.17
C ASP A 106 6.93 2.55 -31.85
N MET A 107 6.16 3.50 -31.28
CA MET A 107 6.48 4.13 -30.00
C MET A 107 6.18 3.21 -28.81
N VAL A 108 5.14 2.39 -28.91
CA VAL A 108 4.84 1.34 -27.90
C VAL A 108 5.99 0.36 -27.84
N ILE A 109 6.43 -0.16 -28.99
CA ILE A 109 7.55 -1.11 -29.06
C ILE A 109 8.83 -0.48 -28.49
N LEU A 110 9.09 0.80 -28.74
CA LEU A 110 10.25 1.50 -28.18
C LEU A 110 10.15 1.64 -26.65
N ALA A 111 8.97 1.92 -26.13
CA ALA A 111 8.73 1.96 -24.68
C ALA A 111 8.94 0.58 -24.06
N ASP A 112 8.45 -0.48 -24.70
CA ASP A 112 8.61 -1.86 -24.25
C ASP A 112 10.08 -2.29 -24.23
N VAL A 113 10.87 -1.91 -25.24
CA VAL A 113 12.33 -2.15 -25.26
C VAL A 113 13.03 -1.39 -24.13
N ASN A 114 12.65 -0.14 -23.88
CA ASN A 114 13.25 0.66 -22.79
C ASN A 114 12.85 0.15 -21.40
N ALA A 115 11.67 -0.46 -21.26
CA ALA A 115 11.24 -1.12 -20.03
C ALA A 115 12.04 -2.40 -19.73
N GLN A 116 12.75 -2.97 -20.71
CA GLN A 116 13.57 -4.15 -20.49
C GLN A 116 14.84 -3.84 -19.67
N PRO A 117 15.39 -4.85 -18.97
CA PRO A 117 16.61 -4.70 -18.21
C PRO A 117 17.79 -4.22 -19.07
N SER A 118 18.72 -3.49 -18.46
CA SER A 118 19.82 -2.82 -19.16
C SER A 118 20.69 -3.72 -20.05
N HIS A 119 20.81 -5.02 -19.74
CA HIS A 119 21.58 -5.97 -20.54
C HIS A 119 20.87 -6.39 -21.83
N ILE A 120 19.54 -6.23 -21.92
CA ILE A 120 18.73 -6.49 -23.10
C ILE A 120 18.41 -5.18 -23.83
N SER A 121 18.02 -4.14 -23.10
CA SER A 121 17.60 -2.87 -23.70
C SER A 121 18.74 -2.18 -24.44
N LYS A 122 19.94 -2.10 -23.86
CA LYS A 122 21.11 -1.44 -24.51
C LYS A 122 21.47 -2.03 -25.88
N PRO A 123 21.71 -3.35 -26.05
CA PRO A 123 22.06 -3.88 -27.36
C PRO A 123 20.91 -3.76 -28.38
N LEU A 124 19.66 -3.87 -27.94
CA LEU A 124 18.50 -3.66 -28.81
C LEU A 124 18.39 -2.19 -29.25
N MET A 125 18.55 -1.25 -28.33
CA MET A 125 18.52 0.19 -28.61
C MET A 125 19.63 0.60 -29.57
N GLN A 126 20.86 0.12 -29.38
CA GLN A 126 21.96 0.37 -30.33
C GLN A 126 21.61 -0.09 -31.75
N ARG A 127 20.93 -1.24 -31.87
CA ARG A 127 20.49 -1.76 -33.17
C ARG A 127 19.34 -0.96 -33.76
N ILE A 128 18.40 -0.49 -32.93
CA ILE A 128 17.30 0.40 -33.33
C ILE A 128 17.87 1.73 -33.84
N GLU A 129 18.83 2.32 -33.13
CA GLU A 129 19.54 3.55 -33.52
C GLU A 129 20.28 3.38 -34.85
N TYR A 130 20.92 2.22 -35.06
CA TYR A 130 21.51 1.91 -36.36
C TYR A 130 20.45 1.92 -37.48
N PHE A 131 19.28 1.30 -37.27
CA PHE A 131 18.21 1.30 -38.28
C PHE A 131 17.56 2.67 -38.48
N SER A 132 17.53 3.52 -37.46
CA SER A 132 17.05 4.91 -37.60
C SER A 132 18.04 5.76 -38.40
N SER A 133 19.35 5.56 -38.21
CA SER A 133 20.42 6.28 -38.92
C SER A 133 20.43 6.02 -40.44
N LEU A 134 19.86 4.90 -40.90
CA LEU A 134 19.71 4.57 -42.33
C LEU A 134 18.71 5.46 -43.08
N GLY A 135 17.90 6.28 -42.37
CA GLY A 135 16.98 7.24 -42.98
C GLY A 135 15.81 6.60 -43.75
N ARG A 136 15.49 5.32 -43.51
CA ARG A 136 14.42 4.59 -44.19
C ARG A 136 13.24 4.29 -43.23
N PRO A 137 12.25 5.18 -43.10
CA PRO A 137 11.21 5.07 -42.08
C PRO A 137 10.37 3.80 -42.23
N LYS A 138 10.02 3.39 -43.46
CA LYS A 138 9.25 2.15 -43.69
C LYS A 138 10.00 0.88 -43.28
N ALA A 139 11.31 0.84 -43.51
CA ALA A 139 12.14 -0.30 -43.13
C ALA A 139 12.36 -0.35 -41.61
N TYR A 140 12.50 0.82 -40.98
CA TYR A 140 12.56 0.97 -39.53
C TYR A 140 11.28 0.45 -38.85
N SER A 141 10.11 0.94 -39.27
CA SER A 141 8.82 0.47 -38.73
C SER A 141 8.63 -1.03 -38.92
N ARG A 142 9.04 -1.56 -40.09
CA ARG A 142 9.00 -3.00 -40.37
C ARG A 142 9.90 -3.79 -39.42
N TYR A 143 11.13 -3.33 -39.19
CA TYR A 143 12.06 -3.97 -38.26
C TYR A 143 11.50 -4.02 -36.84
N LEU A 144 10.94 -2.90 -36.34
CA LEU A 144 10.32 -2.86 -35.01
C LEU A 144 9.18 -3.88 -34.88
N ARG A 145 8.28 -3.92 -35.85
CA ARG A 145 7.07 -4.75 -35.79
C ARG A 145 7.30 -6.22 -36.09
N GLU A 146 8.11 -6.55 -37.09
CA GLU A 146 8.31 -7.93 -37.54
C GLU A 146 9.44 -8.64 -36.78
N THR A 147 10.40 -7.89 -36.22
CA THR A 147 11.55 -8.52 -35.53
C THR A 147 11.59 -8.22 -34.04
N ILE A 148 11.44 -6.97 -33.61
CA ILE A 148 11.62 -6.62 -32.19
C ILE A 148 10.42 -7.10 -31.39
N LYS A 149 9.20 -6.79 -31.82
CA LYS A 149 7.99 -7.21 -31.12
C LYS A 149 7.92 -8.74 -30.91
N PRO A 150 8.10 -9.60 -31.93
CA PRO A 150 8.15 -11.05 -31.71
C PRO A 150 9.35 -11.50 -30.88
N CYS A 151 10.48 -10.80 -30.91
CA CYS A 151 11.60 -11.10 -30.02
C CYS A 151 11.25 -10.84 -28.55
N LEU A 152 10.56 -9.75 -28.24
CA LEU A 152 10.11 -9.43 -26.88
C LEU A 152 9.04 -10.42 -26.40
N GLU A 153 8.04 -10.74 -27.22
CA GLU A 153 7.00 -11.73 -26.89
C GLU A 153 7.62 -13.11 -26.62
N ARG A 154 8.57 -13.57 -27.45
CA ARG A 154 9.29 -14.83 -27.19
C ARG A 154 10.09 -14.78 -25.90
N LEU A 155 10.69 -13.64 -25.57
CA LEU A 155 11.47 -13.46 -24.36
C LEU A 155 10.58 -13.47 -23.11
N GLU A 156 9.38 -12.90 -23.17
CA GLU A 156 8.38 -13.00 -22.10
C GLU A 156 7.96 -14.45 -21.87
N HIS A 157 7.65 -15.21 -22.94
CA HIS A 157 7.35 -16.63 -22.82
C HIS A 157 8.50 -17.44 -22.22
N VAL A 158 9.75 -17.12 -22.57
CA VAL A 158 10.93 -17.76 -21.97
C VAL A 158 11.03 -17.42 -20.48
N ARG A 159 10.82 -16.16 -20.08
CA ARG A 159 10.82 -15.77 -18.66
C ARG A 159 9.75 -16.49 -17.86
N ASP A 160 8.54 -16.63 -18.42
CA ASP A 160 7.47 -17.38 -17.77
C ASP A 160 7.81 -18.86 -17.60
N SER A 161 8.54 -19.44 -18.55
CA SER A 161 9.04 -20.82 -18.44
C SER A 161 10.21 -20.98 -17.46
N GLN A 162 11.07 -19.96 -17.33
CA GLN A 162 12.19 -19.94 -16.39
C GLN A 162 11.73 -19.76 -14.94
N LEU A 163 10.69 -18.96 -14.72
CA LEU A 163 10.10 -18.72 -13.41
C LEU A 163 8.94 -19.71 -13.19
N SER A 164 9.25 -20.96 -12.87
CA SER A 164 8.22 -21.94 -12.49
C SER A 164 7.36 -21.45 -11.32
N ALA A 165 6.12 -21.94 -11.20
CA ALA A 165 5.26 -21.62 -10.05
C ALA A 165 5.92 -21.98 -8.71
N SER A 166 6.68 -23.09 -8.67
CA SER A 166 7.47 -23.48 -7.50
C SER A 166 8.61 -22.49 -7.21
N PHE A 167 9.25 -21.98 -8.25
CA PHE A 167 10.33 -21.00 -8.14
C PHE A 167 9.80 -19.66 -7.60
N ARG A 168 8.65 -19.20 -8.10
CA ARG A 168 7.95 -18.00 -7.59
C ARG A 168 7.51 -18.18 -6.13
N PHE A 169 7.01 -19.38 -5.78
CA PHE A 169 6.69 -19.70 -4.39
C PHE A 169 7.92 -19.59 -3.49
N MET A 170 9.06 -20.12 -3.92
CA MET A 170 10.31 -20.00 -3.14
C MET A 170 10.75 -18.55 -2.96
N ALA A 171 10.55 -17.71 -3.97
CA ALA A 171 10.85 -16.29 -3.88
C ALA A 171 9.93 -15.51 -2.94
N SER A 172 8.81 -16.10 -2.50
CA SER A 172 7.93 -15.49 -1.48
C SER A 172 8.44 -15.64 -0.05
N HIS A 173 9.44 -16.51 0.17
CA HIS A 173 10.06 -16.65 1.48
C HIS A 173 10.93 -15.44 1.81
N VAL A 174 10.96 -15.08 3.09
CA VAL A 174 11.63 -13.88 3.59
C VAL A 174 13.09 -13.79 3.11
N GLY A 175 13.38 -12.74 2.34
CA GLY A 175 14.74 -12.47 1.84
C GLY A 175 15.11 -13.21 0.54
N LEU A 176 14.21 -14.01 -0.03
CA LEU A 176 14.43 -14.70 -1.31
C LEU A 176 13.79 -13.99 -2.51
N ASP A 177 13.21 -12.81 -2.30
CA ASP A 177 12.60 -11.95 -3.32
C ASP A 177 13.56 -11.67 -4.50
N GLY A 178 14.87 -11.63 -4.20
CA GLY A 178 15.93 -11.45 -5.17
C GLY A 178 15.99 -12.54 -6.27
N LEU A 179 15.38 -13.71 -6.06
CA LEU A 179 15.28 -14.76 -7.07
C LEU A 179 14.50 -14.32 -8.31
N LEU A 180 13.49 -13.45 -8.16
CA LEU A 180 12.67 -12.97 -9.29
C LEU A 180 13.45 -12.06 -10.24
N ILE A 181 14.46 -11.36 -9.70
CA ILE A 181 15.31 -10.42 -10.43
C ILE A 181 16.73 -10.95 -10.64
N LEU A 182 16.91 -12.28 -10.58
CA LEU A 182 18.21 -12.94 -10.68
C LEU A 182 19.04 -12.50 -11.91
N PRO A 183 18.46 -12.33 -13.13
CA PRO A 183 19.20 -11.85 -14.29
C PRO A 183 19.77 -10.45 -14.10
N GLU A 184 19.20 -9.61 -13.27
CA GLU A 184 19.64 -8.21 -13.11
C GLU A 184 20.74 -8.05 -12.07
N MET A 185 20.83 -9.01 -11.14
CA MET A 185 21.70 -8.89 -9.98
C MET A 185 23.20 -8.77 -10.32
N SER A 186 23.91 -8.02 -9.48
CA SER A 186 25.37 -7.97 -9.46
C SER A 186 25.96 -9.23 -8.80
N GLN A 187 27.27 -9.42 -8.93
CA GLN A 187 27.96 -10.57 -8.33
C GLN A 187 27.78 -10.63 -6.81
N ASP A 188 27.89 -9.49 -6.12
CA ASP A 188 27.78 -9.45 -4.67
C ASP A 188 26.33 -9.63 -4.20
N GLN A 189 25.36 -9.17 -4.98
CA GLN A 189 23.94 -9.44 -4.75
C GLN A 189 23.65 -10.94 -4.86
N VAL A 190 24.22 -11.64 -5.86
CA VAL A 190 24.07 -13.09 -5.98
C VAL A 190 24.74 -13.83 -4.82
N LYS A 191 25.91 -13.38 -4.33
CA LYS A 191 26.55 -13.97 -3.14
C LYS A 191 25.66 -13.85 -1.90
N ARG A 192 25.08 -12.66 -1.65
CA ARG A 192 24.13 -12.44 -0.54
C ARG A 192 22.88 -13.32 -0.69
N LEU A 193 22.30 -13.37 -1.88
CA LEU A 193 21.16 -14.24 -2.15
C LEU A 193 21.51 -15.71 -1.91
N SER A 194 22.72 -16.14 -2.27
CA SER A 194 23.19 -17.51 -2.05
C SER A 194 23.32 -17.85 -0.56
N THR A 195 23.77 -16.89 0.27
CA THR A 195 23.79 -17.05 1.73
C THR A 195 22.37 -17.15 2.30
N LEU A 196 21.41 -16.40 1.76
CA LEU A 196 20.01 -16.45 2.20
C LEU A 196 19.34 -17.77 1.79
N VAL A 197 19.58 -18.26 0.57
CA VAL A 197 19.09 -19.57 0.13
C VAL A 197 19.70 -20.68 1.00
N ALA A 198 21.01 -20.62 1.28
CA ALA A 198 21.66 -21.58 2.17
C ALA A 198 21.03 -21.56 3.58
N ALA A 199 20.79 -20.39 4.15
CA ALA A 199 20.13 -20.24 5.44
C ALA A 199 18.70 -20.80 5.43
N HIS A 200 17.92 -20.54 4.37
CA HIS A 200 16.60 -21.13 4.19
C HIS A 200 16.67 -22.66 4.17
N MET A 201 17.64 -23.26 3.45
CA MET A 201 17.82 -24.72 3.43
C MET A 201 18.20 -25.27 4.80
N SER A 202 18.99 -24.54 5.60
CA SER A 202 19.27 -24.90 6.99
C SER A 202 18.01 -24.90 7.84
N MET A 203 17.17 -23.86 7.71
CA MET A 203 15.89 -23.80 8.42
C MET A 203 14.96 -24.96 8.02
N CYS A 204 14.91 -25.32 6.74
CA CYS A 204 14.15 -26.48 6.28
C CYS A 204 14.69 -27.79 6.87
N LEU A 205 16.01 -27.92 7.01
CA LEU A 205 16.62 -29.07 7.65
C LEU A 205 16.28 -29.09 9.15
N ASP A 206 16.41 -27.98 9.85
CA ASP A 206 16.10 -27.88 11.29
C ASP A 206 14.63 -28.23 11.56
N ALA A 207 13.72 -27.71 10.74
CA ALA A 207 12.30 -28.05 10.80
C ALA A 207 12.04 -29.54 10.50
N ALA A 208 12.75 -30.12 9.54
CA ALA A 208 12.63 -31.54 9.21
C ALA A 208 13.22 -32.45 10.29
N CYS A 209 14.29 -32.02 10.96
CA CYS A 209 14.97 -32.74 12.04
C CYS A 209 14.27 -32.59 13.39
N GLY A 210 13.48 -31.53 13.62
CA GLY A 210 12.67 -31.37 14.83
C GLY A 210 11.76 -32.58 15.11
N ASP A 211 11.25 -33.22 14.05
CA ASP A 211 10.46 -34.46 14.14
C ASP A 211 11.29 -35.68 14.60
N LEU A 212 12.62 -35.67 14.41
CA LEU A 212 13.52 -36.81 14.67
C LEU A 212 14.10 -36.81 16.08
N TYR A 213 14.37 -35.64 16.66
CA TYR A 213 15.00 -35.51 17.98
C TYR A 213 14.10 -35.93 19.15
N ALA A 214 12.85 -36.33 18.89
CA ALA A 214 11.92 -36.81 19.91
C ALA A 214 12.14 -38.29 20.31
N THR A 215 12.93 -39.06 19.54
CA THR A 215 13.16 -40.49 19.78
C THR A 215 14.65 -40.83 19.67
N ASP A 216 15.19 -41.56 20.66
CA ASP A 216 16.62 -41.91 20.74
C ASP A 216 17.10 -42.89 19.63
N ASP A 217 16.18 -43.63 18.99
CA ASP A 217 16.48 -44.60 17.94
C ASP A 217 16.18 -44.08 16.52
N VAL A 218 17.06 -43.22 15.98
CA VAL A 218 16.88 -42.66 14.62
C VAL A 218 17.16 -43.72 13.56
N LYS A 219 16.14 -44.11 12.79
CA LYS A 219 16.30 -45.07 11.69
C LYS A 219 16.94 -44.40 10.46
N PRO A 220 17.77 -45.11 9.68
CA PRO A 220 18.37 -44.56 8.46
C PRO A 220 17.31 -44.14 7.41
N GLU A 221 16.11 -44.74 7.46
CA GLU A 221 14.98 -44.32 6.63
C GLU A 221 14.44 -42.92 6.97
N GLU A 222 14.52 -42.54 8.24
CA GLU A 222 14.02 -41.26 8.74
C GLU A 222 15.00 -40.14 8.37
N ILE A 223 16.30 -40.39 8.51
CA ILE A 223 17.38 -39.50 8.00
C ILE A 223 17.23 -39.27 6.50
N ARG A 224 16.82 -40.30 5.76
CA ARG A 224 16.56 -40.14 4.32
C ARG A 224 15.30 -39.33 4.05
N LYS A 225 14.23 -39.48 4.84
CA LYS A 225 13.01 -38.66 4.69
C LYS A 225 13.31 -37.18 4.95
N THR A 226 14.16 -36.85 5.91
CA THR A 226 14.56 -35.46 6.14
C THR A 226 15.40 -34.92 4.98
N TRP A 227 16.32 -35.73 4.44
CA TRP A 227 16.99 -35.40 3.18
C TRP A 227 16.00 -35.21 2.02
N GLU A 228 14.98 -36.06 1.87
CA GLU A 228 13.97 -35.94 0.81
C GLU A 228 13.18 -34.62 0.92
N LYS A 229 12.87 -34.15 2.14
CA LYS A 229 12.22 -32.85 2.37
C LYS A 229 13.12 -31.69 1.87
N VAL A 230 14.39 -31.65 2.26
CA VAL A 230 15.35 -30.60 1.82
C VAL A 230 15.64 -30.71 0.31
N ALA A 231 15.71 -31.94 -0.22
CA ALA A 231 15.87 -32.21 -1.65
C ALA A 231 14.66 -31.73 -2.46
N ALA A 232 13.45 -31.75 -1.88
CA ALA A 232 12.26 -31.21 -2.53
C ALA A 232 12.31 -29.68 -2.61
N GLU A 233 12.76 -29.00 -1.54
CA GLU A 233 12.92 -27.54 -1.53
C GLU A 233 13.97 -27.05 -2.55
N THR A 234 15.09 -27.75 -2.65
CA THR A 234 16.12 -27.48 -3.68
C THR A 234 15.58 -27.69 -5.10
N LEU A 235 14.75 -28.71 -5.33
CA LEU A 235 14.07 -28.91 -6.62
C LEU A 235 13.05 -27.82 -6.94
N ARG A 236 12.43 -27.18 -5.94
CA ARG A 236 11.53 -26.03 -6.20
C ARG A 236 12.25 -24.83 -6.80
N LEU A 237 13.56 -24.73 -6.57
CA LEU A 237 14.45 -23.75 -7.19
C LEU A 237 15.01 -24.22 -8.55
N ASP A 238 14.45 -25.28 -9.13
CA ASP A 238 14.87 -25.90 -10.40
C ASP A 238 16.35 -26.37 -10.41
N VAL A 239 16.95 -26.54 -9.22
CA VAL A 239 18.32 -27.05 -9.06
C VAL A 239 18.27 -28.52 -8.64
N ILE A 240 18.94 -29.39 -9.42
CA ILE A 240 19.04 -30.81 -9.09
C ILE A 240 19.93 -31.01 -7.85
N PRO A 241 19.44 -31.67 -6.79
CA PRO A 241 20.22 -31.94 -5.59
C PRO A 241 21.43 -32.85 -5.87
N PRO A 242 22.53 -32.70 -5.12
CA PRO A 242 23.68 -33.58 -5.24
C PRO A 242 23.29 -35.02 -4.85
N ALA A 243 23.77 -36.01 -5.62
CA ALA A 243 23.43 -37.44 -5.45
C ALA A 243 21.93 -37.78 -5.54
N PHE A 244 21.09 -36.90 -6.10
CA PHE A 244 19.62 -37.07 -6.16
C PHE A 244 19.18 -38.39 -6.77
N GLU A 245 19.74 -38.78 -7.93
CA GLU A 245 19.36 -40.02 -8.60
C GLU A 245 19.72 -41.29 -7.81
N GLN A 246 20.73 -41.19 -6.96
CA GLN A 246 21.21 -42.28 -6.12
C GLN A 246 20.42 -42.34 -4.81
N LEU A 247 19.89 -41.23 -4.31
CA LEU A 247 19.17 -41.19 -3.04
C LEU A 247 17.65 -41.26 -3.19
N ARG A 248 17.07 -40.98 -4.36
CA ARG A 248 15.62 -41.07 -4.63
C ARG A 248 15.08 -42.51 -4.57
N ARG A 249 13.82 -42.69 -4.13
CA ARG A 249 13.09 -43.97 -4.21
C ARG A 249 12.84 -44.33 -5.68
N LYS A 250 13.32 -45.50 -6.09
CA LYS A 250 13.04 -46.09 -7.41
C LYS A 250 12.27 -47.39 -7.16
N ARG A 251 11.14 -47.58 -7.85
CA ARG A 251 10.27 -48.76 -7.68
C ARG A 251 11.02 -50.08 -7.87
N ASN A 252 11.96 -50.12 -8.82
CA ASN A 252 12.70 -51.33 -9.19
C ASN A 252 14.20 -51.18 -8.88
N ARG A 253 14.56 -50.94 -7.61
CA ARG A 253 15.96 -50.74 -7.22
C ARG A 253 16.64 -52.08 -6.89
N ARG A 254 17.71 -52.42 -7.63
CA ARG A 254 18.48 -53.66 -7.42
C ARG A 254 19.57 -53.56 -6.34
N LYS A 255 20.09 -52.36 -6.08
CA LYS A 255 21.15 -52.10 -5.07
C LYS A 255 20.56 -51.36 -3.86
N PRO A 256 21.06 -51.60 -2.63
CA PRO A 256 20.62 -50.86 -1.45
C PRO A 256 20.86 -49.35 -1.61
N VAL A 257 20.17 -48.55 -0.80
CA VAL A 257 20.32 -47.09 -0.83
C VAL A 257 21.64 -46.72 -0.16
N PRO A 258 22.53 -45.95 -0.80
CA PRO A 258 23.78 -45.54 -0.19
C PRO A 258 23.54 -44.38 0.79
N TYR A 259 23.33 -44.70 2.06
CA TYR A 259 23.11 -43.71 3.12
C TYR A 259 24.33 -42.83 3.39
N GLU A 260 25.54 -43.32 3.09
CA GLU A 260 26.82 -42.59 3.20
C GLU A 260 26.85 -41.27 2.41
N LEU A 261 26.04 -41.16 1.34
CA LEU A 261 26.01 -39.97 0.49
C LEU A 261 25.09 -38.86 1.04
N ILE A 262 24.26 -39.16 2.04
CA ILE A 262 23.30 -38.21 2.59
C ILE A 262 24.00 -37.03 3.27
N PRO A 263 24.94 -37.23 4.22
CA PRO A 263 25.61 -36.10 4.88
C PRO A 263 26.36 -35.19 3.89
N GLY A 264 27.05 -35.80 2.91
CA GLY A 264 27.75 -35.04 1.87
C GLY A 264 26.81 -34.27 0.94
N SER A 265 25.64 -34.83 0.63
CA SER A 265 24.60 -34.16 -0.14
C SER A 265 23.99 -32.98 0.63
N LEU A 266 23.62 -33.19 1.90
CA LEU A 266 23.12 -32.14 2.78
C LEU A 266 24.11 -31.00 2.92
N ALA A 267 25.37 -31.30 3.23
CA ALA A 267 26.42 -30.29 3.37
C ALA A 267 26.55 -29.39 2.13
N ARG A 268 26.35 -29.93 0.93
CA ARG A 268 26.36 -29.15 -0.31
C ARG A 268 25.11 -28.28 -0.46
N MET A 269 23.93 -28.80 -0.15
CA MET A 269 22.67 -28.04 -0.20
C MET A 269 22.59 -26.92 0.86
N LEU A 270 23.36 -27.04 1.94
CA LEU A 270 23.49 -26.01 2.99
C LEU A 270 24.63 -25.02 2.74
N CYS A 271 25.48 -25.29 1.75
CA CYS A 271 26.67 -24.48 1.49
C CYS A 271 26.35 -23.27 0.60
N ALA A 272 26.63 -22.06 1.10
CA ALA A 272 26.44 -20.82 0.34
C ALA A 272 27.29 -20.77 -0.95
N ASP A 273 28.54 -21.27 -0.92
CA ASP A 273 29.40 -21.27 -2.11
C ASP A 273 28.88 -22.20 -3.22
N TRP A 274 28.23 -23.30 -2.83
CA TRP A 274 27.61 -24.20 -3.79
C TRP A 274 26.41 -23.52 -4.46
N TRP A 275 25.55 -22.88 -3.68
CA TRP A 275 24.44 -22.08 -4.19
C TRP A 275 24.90 -20.93 -5.08
N TYR A 276 25.98 -20.24 -4.71
CA TYR A 276 26.56 -19.19 -5.54
C TYR A 276 26.92 -19.69 -6.94
N ARG A 277 27.60 -20.85 -7.05
CA ARG A 277 27.92 -21.43 -8.36
C ARG A 277 26.67 -21.80 -9.16
N LYS A 278 25.61 -22.28 -8.49
CA LYS A 278 24.35 -22.66 -9.14
C LYS A 278 23.55 -21.45 -9.60
N LEU A 279 23.29 -20.50 -8.72
CA LEU A 279 22.57 -19.26 -9.01
C LEU A 279 23.32 -18.41 -10.02
N TRP A 280 24.66 -18.35 -9.95
CA TRP A 280 25.46 -17.64 -10.94
C TRP A 280 25.36 -18.28 -12.32
N LYS A 281 25.39 -19.61 -12.40
CA LYS A 281 25.20 -20.32 -13.67
C LYS A 281 23.80 -20.06 -14.23
N MET A 282 22.74 -20.17 -13.41
CA MET A 282 21.36 -19.91 -13.85
C MET A 282 21.21 -18.46 -14.33
N ARG A 283 21.75 -17.50 -13.59
CA ARG A 283 21.79 -16.09 -14.02
C ARG A 283 22.45 -15.91 -15.39
N CYS A 284 23.56 -16.59 -15.64
CA CYS A 284 24.26 -16.52 -16.92
C CYS A 284 23.48 -17.18 -18.06
N GLU A 285 22.71 -18.25 -17.77
CA GLU A 285 21.84 -18.89 -18.76
C GLU A 285 20.58 -18.06 -19.05
N TRP A 286 20.12 -17.27 -18.09
CA TRP A 286 18.94 -16.41 -18.24
C TRP A 286 19.24 -15.05 -18.89
N ARG A 287 20.50 -14.62 -18.88
CA ARG A 287 20.99 -13.41 -19.57
C ARG A 287 21.32 -13.68 -21.03
#